data_AF-A0AAV5CKF4-F1
#
_entry.id   AF-A0AAV5CKF4-F1
#
_cell.length_a   1.000
_cell.length_b   1.000
_cell.length_c   1.000
_cell.angle_alpha   90.00
_cell.angle_beta   90.00
_cell.angle_gamma   90.00
#
_symmetry.space_group_name_H-M   'P 1'
#
loop_
_entity.id
_entity.type
_entity.pdbx_description
1 polymer ?
#
loop_
_entity_poly.entity_id
_entity_poly.type
_entity_poly.pdbx_seq_one_letter_code
_entity_poly.pdbx_strand_id
1 'polypeptide(L)'
;MALLSRRGGLVPLAAAIVVVTLTIGAEASIKQLKVGYYDVLCPEVDGTVRATLARAQAREARSLASVMRFVFHDCFVVKRAATQEAQHNTVLKHSDIMATPCIIVSALICLFAILNLSVTNLVALADPHSVGKAHSVSIVYRLYNTSTSGCPATTWMWPTVMRSTHSALGTAMRRPPMA
;
A
#
# COMPACT_ATOMS: atom_id res chain seq x y z
N MET A 1 -54.53 -46.52 30.62
CA MET A 1 -53.73 -45.74 29.66
C MET A 1 -53.10 -44.55 30.40
N ALA A 2 -51.84 -44.67 30.84
CA ALA A 2 -51.08 -43.57 31.43
C ALA A 2 -50.00 -43.16 30.42
N LEU A 3 -50.24 -42.05 29.71
CA LEU A 3 -49.24 -41.44 28.82
C LEU A 3 -48.34 -40.55 29.68
N LEU A 4 -47.15 -41.06 30.02
CA LEU A 4 -46.08 -40.31 30.67
C LEU A 4 -45.66 -39.13 29.79
N SER A 5 -46.04 -37.92 30.20
CA SER A 5 -45.71 -36.64 29.57
C SER A 5 -44.22 -36.32 29.78
N ARG A 6 -43.38 -36.78 28.85
CA ARG A 6 -41.93 -36.56 28.82
C ARG A 6 -41.61 -35.17 28.25
N ARG A 7 -42.05 -34.10 28.93
CA ARG A 7 -41.78 -32.70 28.52
C ARG A 7 -40.60 -32.03 29.23
N GLY A 8 -39.96 -32.69 30.21
CA GLY A 8 -38.93 -32.08 31.06
C GLY A 8 -37.48 -32.10 30.54
N GLY A 9 -37.18 -32.74 29.40
CA GLY A 9 -35.80 -32.94 28.93
C GLY A 9 -35.27 -31.87 27.95
N LEU A 10 -36.15 -31.12 27.28
CA LEU A 10 -35.78 -30.14 26.26
C LEU A 10 -35.34 -28.79 26.85
N VAL A 11 -35.93 -28.40 27.98
CA VAL A 11 -35.63 -27.14 28.68
C VAL A 11 -34.18 -27.09 29.23
N PRO A 12 -33.66 -28.10 29.94
CA PRO A 12 -32.29 -28.05 30.45
C PRO A 12 -31.24 -28.13 29.33
N LEU A 13 -31.57 -28.81 28.22
CA LEU A 13 -30.69 -28.93 27.05
C LEU A 13 -30.58 -27.61 26.29
N ALA A 14 -31.70 -26.90 26.12
CA ALA A 14 -31.71 -25.56 25.55
C ALA A 14 -30.93 -24.56 26.43
N ALA A 15 -31.08 -24.63 27.75
CA ALA A 15 -30.34 -23.78 28.69
C ALA A 15 -28.82 -24.05 28.65
N ALA A 16 -28.41 -25.33 28.57
CA ALA A 16 -27.01 -25.71 28.43
C ALA A 16 -26.40 -25.21 27.10
N ILE A 17 -27.16 -25.30 26.00
CA ILE A 17 -26.73 -24.78 24.69
C ILE A 17 -26.54 -23.25 24.75
N VAL A 18 -27.45 -22.52 25.40
CA VAL A 18 -27.34 -21.05 25.57
C VAL A 18 -26.11 -20.66 26.41
N VAL A 19 -25.80 -21.41 27.47
CA VAL A 19 -24.61 -21.16 28.32
C VAL A 19 -23.31 -21.49 27.57
N VAL A 20 -23.31 -22.55 26.75
CA VAL A 20 -22.16 -22.93 25.93
C VAL A 20 -21.91 -21.90 24.81
N THR A 21 -22.95 -21.33 24.20
CA THR A 21 -22.77 -20.29 23.18
C THR A 21 -22.29 -18.95 23.76
N LEU A 22 -22.57 -18.66 25.03
CA LEU A 22 -22.10 -17.44 25.72
C LEU A 22 -20.61 -17.49 26.12
N THR A 23 -20.00 -18.67 26.21
CA THR A 23 -18.62 -18.84 26.72
C THR A 23 -17.57 -19.00 25.63
N ILE A 24 -17.96 -19.16 24.36
CA ILE A 24 -17.06 -19.31 23.20
C ILE A 24 -17.04 -18.01 22.39
N GLY A 25 -16.84 -16.88 23.06
CA GLY A 25 -16.47 -15.62 22.42
C GLY A 25 -14.96 -15.50 22.38
N ALA A 26 -14.30 -16.06 21.36
CA ALA A 26 -12.88 -15.78 21.13
C ALA A 26 -12.77 -14.40 20.48
N GLU A 27 -12.45 -13.37 21.26
CA GLU A 27 -12.09 -12.07 20.70
C GLU A 27 -10.74 -12.20 19.98
N ALA A 28 -10.76 -12.03 18.66
CA ALA A 28 -9.54 -11.82 17.89
C ALA A 28 -8.91 -10.50 18.36
N SER A 29 -7.91 -10.60 19.25
CA SER A 29 -7.16 -9.43 19.72
C SER A 29 -6.37 -8.82 18.56
N ILE A 30 -6.86 -7.70 18.04
CA ILE A 30 -6.06 -6.87 17.16
C ILE A 30 -4.97 -6.23 18.02
N LYS A 31 -3.71 -6.68 17.87
CA LYS A 31 -2.57 -6.04 18.52
C LYS A 31 -2.44 -4.61 17.99
N GLN A 32 -2.99 -3.67 18.73
CA GLN A 32 -2.92 -2.24 18.41
C GLN A 32 -1.47 -1.77 18.52
N LEU A 33 -1.00 -1.04 17.50
CA LEU A 33 0.31 -0.40 17.56
C LEU A 33 0.30 0.64 18.69
N LYS A 34 1.37 0.65 19.48
CA LYS A 34 1.53 1.55 20.62
C LYS A 34 2.76 2.44 20.40
N VAL A 35 2.55 3.76 20.44
CA VAL A 35 3.65 4.72 20.50
C VAL A 35 4.41 4.50 21.81
N GLY A 36 5.74 4.45 21.73
CA GLY A 36 6.59 4.17 22.89
C GLY A 36 6.68 2.68 23.26
N TYR A 37 6.32 1.77 22.34
CA TYR A 37 6.46 0.33 22.58
C TYR A 37 7.87 -0.09 23.03
N TYR A 38 8.90 0.61 22.55
CA TYR A 38 10.30 0.33 22.86
C TYR A 38 10.88 1.17 24.00
N ASP A 39 10.11 2.04 24.66
CA ASP A 39 10.66 2.99 25.64
C ASP A 39 11.40 2.31 26.80
N VAL A 40 10.97 1.11 27.20
CA VAL A 40 11.59 0.35 28.30
C VAL A 40 12.73 -0.55 27.81
N LEU A 41 12.62 -1.11 26.59
CA LEU A 41 13.61 -2.06 26.07
C LEU A 41 14.78 -1.36 25.36
N CYS A 42 14.49 -0.28 24.64
CA CYS A 42 15.44 0.48 23.83
C CYS A 42 15.00 1.96 23.76
N PRO A 43 15.20 2.74 24.83
CA PRO A 43 14.74 4.13 24.92
C PRO A 43 15.35 5.05 23.85
N GLU A 44 16.54 4.72 23.36
CA GLU A 44 17.28 5.53 22.38
C GLU A 44 16.86 5.29 20.93
N VAL A 45 15.92 4.36 20.66
CA VAL A 45 15.59 3.94 19.29
C VAL A 45 15.07 5.11 18.45
N ASP A 46 14.13 5.90 18.97
CA ASP A 46 13.53 7.02 18.23
C ASP A 46 14.55 8.13 17.97
N GLY A 47 15.40 8.43 18.96
CA GLY A 47 16.50 9.39 18.83
C GLY A 47 17.53 8.94 17.80
N THR A 48 17.91 7.66 17.84
CA THR A 48 18.88 7.06 16.92
C THR A 48 18.36 7.05 15.48
N VAL A 49 17.10 6.64 15.27
CA VAL A 49 16.48 6.63 13.94
C VAL A 49 16.40 8.06 13.39
N ARG A 50 15.92 9.02 14.19
CA ARG A 50 15.82 10.42 13.77
C ARG A 50 17.19 11.02 13.42
N ALA A 51 18.20 10.80 14.25
CA ALA A 51 19.55 11.30 14.01
C ALA A 51 20.16 10.66 12.76
N THR A 52 19.92 9.37 12.52
CA THR A 52 20.40 8.67 11.33
C THR A 52 19.74 9.18 10.07
N LEU A 53 18.41 9.37 10.09
CA LEU A 53 17.68 9.95 8.96
C LEU A 53 18.10 11.39 8.68
N ALA A 54 18.30 12.21 9.72
CA ALA A 54 18.77 13.59 9.56
C ALA A 54 20.17 13.66 8.93
N ARG A 55 21.11 12.81 9.36
CA ARG A 55 22.46 12.72 8.75
C ARG A 55 22.40 12.24 7.31
N ALA A 56 21.55 11.25 7.01
CA ALA A 56 21.38 10.75 5.66
C ALA A 56 20.78 11.83 4.74
N GLN A 57 19.75 12.54 5.20
CA GLN A 57 19.13 13.64 4.46
C GLN A 57 20.09 14.80 4.21
N ALA A 58 20.95 15.13 5.18
CA ALA A 58 21.96 16.18 5.04
C ALA A 58 23.03 15.83 3.98
N ARG A 59 23.31 14.53 3.79
CA ARG A 59 24.18 14.06 2.70
C ARG A 59 23.45 14.06 1.37
N GLU A 60 22.25 13.49 1.34
CA GLU A 60 21.39 13.44 0.17
C GLU A 60 19.91 13.54 0.56
N ALA A 61 19.23 14.62 0.12
CA ALA A 61 17.80 14.79 0.38
C ALA A 61 16.94 13.62 -0.13
N ARG A 62 17.40 12.95 -1.20
CA ARG A 62 16.74 11.76 -1.77
C ARG A 62 16.65 10.59 -0.79
N SER A 63 17.56 10.46 0.17
CA SER A 63 17.56 9.34 1.12
C SER A 63 16.26 9.27 1.93
N LEU A 64 15.66 10.41 2.28
CA LEU A 64 14.36 10.45 2.97
C LEU A 64 13.24 9.86 2.08
N ALA A 65 13.20 10.26 0.81
CA ALA A 65 12.23 9.73 -0.16
C ALA A 65 12.43 8.22 -0.40
N SER A 66 13.68 7.74 -0.41
CA SER A 66 13.98 6.30 -0.54
C SER A 66 13.47 5.50 0.67
N VAL A 67 13.68 5.99 1.90
CA VAL A 67 13.18 5.33 3.12
C VAL A 67 11.65 5.32 3.14
N MET A 68 11.01 6.45 2.83
CA MET A 68 9.55 6.52 2.78
C MET A 68 8.96 5.56 1.73
N ARG A 69 9.62 5.47 0.56
CA ARG A 69 9.25 4.51 -0.48
C ARG A 69 9.42 3.07 0.01
N PHE A 70 10.48 2.75 0.73
CA PHE A 70 10.69 1.41 1.27
C PHE A 70 9.59 1.02 2.27
N VAL A 71 9.24 1.89 3.22
CA VAL A 71 8.14 1.65 4.18
C VAL A 71 6.81 1.44 3.46
N PHE A 72 6.53 2.24 2.42
CA PHE A 72 5.36 2.05 1.57
C PHE A 72 5.37 0.67 0.89
N HIS A 73 6.48 0.29 0.28
CA HIS A 73 6.62 -0.99 -0.41
C HIS A 73 6.41 -2.19 0.54
N ASP A 74 6.95 -2.15 1.77
CA ASP A 74 6.76 -3.20 2.77
C ASP A 74 5.29 -3.31 3.22
N CYS A 75 4.66 -2.16 3.47
CA CYS A 75 3.28 -2.12 3.96
C CYS A 75 2.26 -2.61 2.93
N PHE A 76 2.45 -2.29 1.65
CA PHE A 76 1.51 -2.66 0.59
C PHE A 76 1.60 -4.15 0.20
N VAL A 77 2.71 -4.82 0.50
CA VAL A 77 2.84 -6.29 0.39
C VAL A 77 2.11 -6.98 1.55
N VAL A 78 2.30 -6.49 2.79
CA VAL A 78 1.73 -7.12 4.01
C VAL A 78 0.23 -6.90 4.16
N LYS A 79 -0.28 -5.70 3.85
CA LYS A 79 -1.74 -5.41 3.90
C LYS A 79 -2.54 -6.34 2.99
N ARG A 80 -1.96 -6.78 1.86
CA ARG A 80 -2.61 -7.78 1.01
C ARG A 80 -2.65 -9.16 1.64
N ALA A 81 -1.56 -9.62 2.26
CA ALA A 81 -1.52 -10.92 2.95
C ALA A 81 -2.57 -11.00 4.07
N ALA A 82 -2.81 -9.90 4.80
CA ALA A 82 -3.86 -9.82 5.80
C ALA A 82 -5.30 -9.75 5.20
N THR A 83 -5.47 -9.27 3.97
CA THR A 83 -6.77 -9.26 3.27
C THR A 83 -7.03 -10.51 2.42
N GLN A 84 -6.02 -11.36 2.20
CA GLN A 84 -6.11 -12.51 1.29
C GLN A 84 -6.95 -13.66 1.86
N GLU A 85 -7.37 -13.59 3.12
CA GLU A 85 -8.42 -14.47 3.65
C GLU A 85 -9.79 -14.28 2.97
N ALA A 86 -9.98 -13.22 2.16
CA ALA A 86 -11.28 -12.91 1.54
C ALA A 86 -11.34 -12.91 -0.01
N GLN A 87 -10.29 -13.23 -0.77
CA GLN A 87 -10.41 -13.36 -2.23
C GLN A 87 -9.67 -14.55 -2.83
N HIS A 88 -10.45 -15.54 -3.24
CA HIS A 88 -10.10 -16.65 -4.11
C HIS A 88 -9.70 -16.14 -5.52
N ASN A 89 -8.53 -16.58 -6.01
CA ASN A 89 -8.08 -16.58 -7.41
C ASN A 89 -7.68 -15.28 -8.14
N THR A 90 -6.91 -14.37 -7.51
CA THR A 90 -5.98 -13.53 -8.30
C THR A 90 -4.59 -13.47 -7.66
N VAL A 91 -3.65 -14.24 -8.20
CA VAL A 91 -2.23 -14.06 -7.91
C VAL A 91 -1.78 -12.80 -8.65
N LEU A 92 -1.92 -11.65 -8.01
CA LEU A 92 -1.36 -10.39 -8.49
C LEU A 92 0.16 -10.48 -8.43
N LYS A 93 0.83 -10.27 -9.56
CA LYS A 93 2.29 -10.35 -9.63
C LYS A 93 2.90 -9.16 -8.90
N HIS A 94 4.18 -9.28 -8.53
CA HIS A 94 4.94 -8.22 -7.83
C HIS A 94 4.86 -6.85 -8.54
N SER A 95 4.68 -6.84 -9.87
CA SER A 95 4.49 -5.67 -10.73
C SER A 95 3.11 -5.00 -10.60
N ASP A 96 2.09 -5.74 -10.17
CA ASP A 96 0.70 -5.27 -10.05
C ASP A 96 0.43 -4.70 -8.65
N ILE A 97 1.28 -5.06 -7.67
CA ILE A 97 1.21 -4.60 -6.28
C ILE A 97 1.71 -3.16 -6.16
N MET A 98 2.67 -2.77 -7.00
CA MET A 98 3.21 -1.42 -7.03
C MET A 98 2.62 -0.68 -8.22
N ALA A 99 1.76 0.30 -7.94
CA ALA A 99 1.15 1.16 -8.95
C ALA A 99 2.21 1.60 -9.98
N THR A 100 2.14 1.00 -11.17
CA THR A 100 3.03 1.37 -12.26
C THR A 100 2.73 2.84 -12.60
N PRO A 101 3.74 3.67 -12.95
CA PRO A 101 3.54 5.10 -13.28
C PRO A 101 2.57 5.36 -14.46
N CYS A 102 2.08 4.30 -15.10
CA CYS A 102 1.10 4.29 -16.17
C CYS A 102 -0.33 3.92 -15.73
N ILE A 103 -0.59 3.70 -14.44
CA ILE A 103 -1.93 3.39 -13.96
C ILE A 103 -2.85 4.62 -14.04
N ILE A 104 -4.10 4.41 -14.42
CA ILE A 104 -5.13 5.46 -14.39
C ILE A 104 -5.58 5.73 -12.94
N VAL A 105 -6.03 6.96 -12.69
CA VAL A 105 -6.48 7.38 -11.34
C VAL A 105 -7.61 6.50 -10.82
N SER A 106 -8.55 6.07 -11.67
CA SER A 106 -9.66 5.21 -11.26
C SER A 106 -9.19 3.85 -10.73
N ALA A 107 -8.21 3.23 -11.39
CA ALA A 107 -7.66 1.96 -10.94
C ALA A 107 -6.83 2.11 -9.66
N LEU A 108 -6.18 3.26 -9.48
CA LEU A 108 -5.47 3.60 -8.24
C LEU A 108 -6.43 3.78 -7.06
N ILE A 109 -7.58 4.42 -7.27
CA ILE A 109 -8.63 4.56 -6.25
C ILE A 109 -9.17 3.18 -5.86
N CYS A 110 -9.46 2.30 -6.82
CA CYS A 110 -9.90 0.92 -6.54
C CYS A 110 -8.86 0.14 -5.72
N LEU A 111 -7.57 0.30 -6.03
CA LEU A 111 -6.50 -0.36 -5.29
C LEU A 111 -6.48 0.07 -3.81
N PHE A 112 -6.62 1.36 -3.53
CA PHE A 112 -6.66 1.88 -2.17
C PHE A 112 -7.93 1.46 -1.43
N ALA A 113 -9.06 1.36 -2.13
CA ALA A 113 -10.31 0.84 -1.56
C ALA A 113 -10.18 -0.61 -1.10
N ILE A 114 -9.51 -1.49 -1.87
CA ILE A 114 -9.24 -2.89 -1.47
C ILE A 114 -8.38 -2.95 -0.19
N LEU A 115 -7.49 -1.98 0.02
CA LEU A 115 -6.63 -1.89 1.19
C LEU A 115 -7.29 -1.15 2.37
N ASN A 116 -8.59 -0.83 2.25
CA ASN A 116 -9.36 -0.06 3.21
C ASN A 116 -8.73 1.32 3.52
N LEU A 117 -8.15 1.97 2.50
CA LEU A 117 -7.58 3.32 2.57
C LEU A 117 -8.47 4.30 1.81
N SER A 118 -8.67 5.49 2.37
CA SER A 118 -9.48 6.55 1.75
C SER A 118 -8.71 7.32 0.68
N VAL A 119 -9.43 8.10 -0.14
CA VAL A 119 -8.84 9.03 -1.12
C VAL A 119 -7.94 10.09 -0.46
N THR A 120 -8.20 10.45 0.80
CA THR A 120 -7.33 11.36 1.57
C THR A 120 -5.97 10.71 1.83
N ASN A 121 -5.97 9.42 2.20
CA ASN A 121 -4.73 8.67 2.40
C ASN A 121 -3.98 8.50 1.08
N LEU A 122 -4.69 8.35 -0.04
CA LEU A 122 -4.07 8.30 -1.37
C LEU A 122 -3.31 9.60 -1.68
N VAL A 123 -3.92 10.76 -1.46
CA VAL A 123 -3.26 12.06 -1.71
C VAL A 123 -2.06 12.24 -0.77
N ALA A 124 -2.23 11.98 0.53
CA ALA A 124 -1.14 12.09 1.50
C ALA A 124 0.02 11.13 1.21
N LEU A 125 -0.26 9.94 0.69
CA LEU A 125 0.77 8.96 0.30
C LEU A 125 1.42 9.28 -1.05
N ALA A 126 0.89 10.24 -1.82
CA ALA A 126 1.51 10.73 -3.05
C ALA A 126 2.56 11.84 -2.81
N ASP A 127 2.51 12.53 -1.66
CA ASP A 127 3.41 13.63 -1.28
C ASP A 127 4.92 13.30 -1.33
N PRO A 128 5.38 12.07 -1.00
CA PRO A 128 6.80 11.71 -1.11
C PRO A 128 7.38 11.80 -2.53
N HIS A 129 6.54 11.90 -3.57
CA HIS A 129 7.01 12.18 -4.93
C HIS A 129 7.59 13.60 -5.11
N SER A 130 7.38 14.51 -4.16
CA SER A 130 7.94 15.87 -4.18
C SER A 130 9.45 15.92 -3.91
N VAL A 131 10.03 14.91 -3.25
CA VAL A 131 11.45 14.89 -2.82
C VAL A 131 12.24 13.78 -3.54
N GLY A 132 11.58 12.99 -4.38
CA GLY A 132 12.14 11.82 -5.06
C GLY A 132 12.78 12.10 -6.42
N LYS A 133 13.43 11.07 -6.98
CA LYS A 133 13.83 11.03 -8.39
C LYS A 133 13.15 9.84 -9.07
N ALA A 134 12.73 10.03 -10.32
CA ALA A 134 12.24 8.97 -11.19
C ALA A 134 13.22 8.74 -12.35
N HIS A 135 13.31 7.50 -12.83
CA HIS A 135 14.10 7.20 -14.01
C HIS A 135 13.36 7.68 -15.27
N SER A 136 14.10 8.11 -16.31
CA SER A 136 13.51 8.64 -17.54
C SER A 136 12.56 7.64 -18.22
N VAL A 137 12.86 6.34 -18.13
CA VAL A 137 12.00 5.26 -18.67
C VAL A 137 10.59 5.28 -18.06
N SER A 138 10.43 5.77 -16.83
CA SER A 138 9.12 5.86 -16.18
C SER A 138 8.24 6.99 -16.73
N ILE A 139 8.81 7.96 -17.46
CA ILE A 139 8.08 9.14 -17.97
C ILE A 139 8.18 9.31 -19.50
N VAL A 140 9.09 8.57 -20.16
CA VAL A 140 9.36 8.71 -21.60
C VAL A 140 8.10 8.53 -22.47
N TYR A 141 7.21 7.63 -22.06
CA TYR A 141 5.93 7.37 -22.73
C TYR A 141 5.02 8.61 -22.77
N ARG A 142 5.10 9.46 -21.75
CA ARG A 142 4.34 10.73 -21.64
C ARG A 142 5.02 11.88 -22.38
N LEU A 143 6.33 11.79 -22.64
CA LEU A 143 7.11 12.85 -23.31
C LEU A 143 7.03 12.79 -24.83
N TYR A 144 6.92 11.59 -25.39
CA TYR A 144 6.99 11.37 -26.83
C TYR A 144 5.73 10.71 -27.41
N ASN A 145 4.65 10.62 -26.63
CA ASN A 145 3.35 10.08 -27.05
C ASN A 145 3.48 8.77 -27.83
N THR A 146 4.25 7.82 -27.31
CA THR A 146 4.42 6.52 -27.96
C THR A 146 3.22 5.65 -27.61
N SER A 147 2.33 5.41 -28.59
CA SER A 147 1.08 4.66 -28.45
C SER A 147 1.24 3.19 -28.02
N THR A 148 2.47 2.72 -27.81
CA THR A 148 2.78 1.33 -27.43
C THR A 148 2.62 1.02 -25.94
N SER A 149 2.36 2.01 -25.08
CA SER A 149 2.29 1.80 -23.62
C SER A 149 0.88 1.78 -23.01
N GLY A 150 -0.17 2.08 -23.77
CA GLY A 150 -1.54 2.05 -23.26
C GLY A 150 -1.87 3.11 -22.18
N CYS A 151 -1.04 4.14 -22.00
CA CYS A 151 -1.22 5.18 -20.99
C CYS A 151 -1.76 6.46 -21.64
N PRO A 152 -2.88 7.06 -21.18
CA PRO A 152 -3.38 8.31 -21.73
C PRO A 152 -2.40 9.46 -21.41
N ALA A 153 -1.91 10.14 -22.45
CA ALA A 153 -1.07 11.33 -22.32
C ALA A 153 -1.89 12.45 -21.65
N THR A 154 -1.58 12.81 -20.41
CA THR A 154 -2.23 13.98 -19.79
C THR A 154 -1.60 15.26 -20.29
N THR A 155 -2.44 16.20 -20.70
CA THR A 155 -2.15 17.49 -21.35
C THR A 155 -1.34 18.50 -20.51
N TRP A 156 -1.01 18.21 -19.25
CA TRP A 156 -0.48 19.21 -18.29
C TRP A 156 0.95 18.97 -17.80
N MET A 157 1.77 18.26 -18.58
CA MET A 157 3.22 18.24 -18.33
C MET A 157 3.87 19.24 -19.27
N TRP A 158 4.74 20.15 -18.79
CA TRP A 158 5.52 21.03 -19.66
C TRP A 158 6.58 20.20 -20.39
N PRO A 159 6.29 19.68 -21.60
CA PRO A 159 7.12 18.63 -22.18
C PRO A 159 8.46 19.20 -22.63
N THR A 160 8.52 20.52 -22.84
CA THR A 160 9.72 21.26 -23.24
C THR A 160 10.82 21.23 -22.18
N VAL A 161 10.49 21.45 -20.90
CA VAL A 161 11.45 21.45 -19.78
C VAL A 161 11.97 20.02 -19.49
N MET A 162 11.09 19.03 -19.60
CA MET A 162 11.48 17.64 -19.38
C MET A 162 12.23 17.05 -20.57
N ARG A 163 11.93 17.47 -21.81
CA ARG A 163 12.70 17.08 -23.00
C ARG A 163 14.10 17.71 -23.00
N SER A 164 14.25 18.97 -22.58
CA SER A 164 15.57 19.61 -22.53
C SER A 164 16.48 18.96 -21.48
N THR A 165 15.96 18.61 -20.30
CA THR A 165 16.71 17.89 -19.27
C THR A 165 17.04 16.45 -19.67
N HIS A 166 16.14 15.74 -20.35
CA HIS A 166 16.42 14.40 -20.90
C HIS A 166 17.51 14.45 -21.98
N SER A 167 17.47 15.44 -22.88
CA SER A 167 18.49 15.63 -23.92
C SER A 167 19.86 16.07 -23.38
N ALA A 168 19.90 16.82 -22.28
CA ALA A 168 21.13 17.30 -21.66
C ALA A 168 21.93 16.21 -20.90
N LEU A 169 21.28 15.13 -20.45
CA LEU A 169 21.92 14.05 -19.68
C LEU A 169 22.63 12.98 -20.53
N GLY A 170 22.68 13.11 -21.86
CA GLY A 170 23.53 12.28 -22.74
C GLY A 170 23.16 10.79 -22.85
N THR A 171 22.08 10.31 -22.21
CA THR A 171 21.57 8.95 -22.42
C THR A 171 20.84 8.88 -23.76
N ALA A 172 21.61 8.71 -24.82
CA ALA A 172 21.13 8.42 -26.17
C ALA A 172 20.44 7.04 -26.22
N MET A 173 19.25 6.92 -25.61
CA MET A 173 18.26 6.03 -26.20
C MET A 173 17.81 6.70 -27.49
N ARG A 174 18.21 6.09 -28.61
CA ARG A 174 17.77 6.45 -29.95
C ARG A 174 16.27 6.74 -29.91
N ARG A 175 15.85 7.85 -30.52
CA ARG A 175 14.43 8.09 -30.81
C ARG A 175 13.84 6.77 -31.33
N PRO A 176 12.77 6.23 -30.73
CA PRO A 176 12.11 5.09 -31.34
C PRO A 176 11.73 5.49 -32.76
N PRO A 177 11.98 4.64 -33.77
CA PRO A 177 11.63 4.96 -35.15
C PRO A 177 10.14 5.31 -35.18
N MET A 178 9.83 6.49 -35.72
CA MET A 178 8.45 6.82 -36.04
C MET A 178 8.04 5.88 -37.18
N ALA A 179 7.04 5.05 -36.92
CA ALA A 179 6.32 4.33 -37.97
C ALA A 179 5.51 5.33 -38.80
#